data_AF-A0A023AZK2-F1
#
_entry.id   AF-A0A023AZK2-F1
#
_cell.length_a   1.000
_cell.length_b   1.000
_cell.length_c   1.000
_cell.angle_alpha   90.00
_cell.angle_beta   90.00
_cell.angle_gamma   90.00
#
_symmetry.space_group_name_H-M   'P 1'
#
loop_
_entity.id
_entity.type
_entity.pdbx_description
1 polymer ?
#
loop_
_entity_poly.entity_id
_entity_poly.type
_entity_poly.pdbx_seq_one_letter_code
_entity_poly.pdbx_strand_id
1 'polypeptide(L)'
;MRGSRSGHLSWHAATMLATDSWSWSLWLQGAWGDSTAETLRRRLGGGEERDILNWFERSLFARDPCVSAALTHGSVEEYEQLSDPLFSDVFEWLAQRFWSDVDSGSKRASAVVTRLREAYETNRLPHPWSECQPQFFPPWPPNAGVRLSSAATLAYWAQYLDTRDAMSPEQRLQRLSVLARWSPAQAFVHVFSDLKKHSPLFTKTHYIPDFSDETLDRAAAQWLCYGSAGESAMRDDIVEPMVEELSQFLRPFNRARKALVPGLNQSPKSAVCRVRYKTRCRLNKIARRLCNQTTMAQWIYTMAIKETRDLYAYYVSTYLGCRRRMIASYFFTRRQEPSESSGIESWGPIQSRDPDTHFPVAADVGVKRLEDYQIYVLRELAWTEEQLIQHFTHLLVEHHAAESCQSPDDVLRSTEESTFKFSIPEDVFRQLYEKAVRETADRMASEQGSDFAWRVGCAAITTLCGLSNPRPSSS
;
A
#
# COMPACT_ATOMS: atom_id res chain seq x y z
N MET A 1 -9.17 -52.56 11.45
CA MET A 1 -9.41 -51.23 10.83
C MET A 1 -9.96 -50.31 11.91
N ARG A 2 -9.14 -49.37 12.43
CA ARG A 2 -9.65 -48.34 13.35
C ARG A 2 -10.40 -47.31 12.49
N GLY A 3 -11.70 -47.15 12.69
CA GLY A 3 -12.49 -46.14 12.01
C GLY A 3 -11.95 -44.76 12.39
N SER A 4 -11.42 -44.02 11.41
CA SER A 4 -11.05 -42.63 11.59
C SER A 4 -12.33 -41.86 11.89
N ARG A 5 -12.51 -41.43 13.15
CA ARG A 5 -13.61 -40.54 13.52
C ARG A 5 -13.33 -39.19 12.86
N SER A 6 -14.06 -38.88 11.79
CA SER A 6 -14.03 -37.53 11.21
C SER A 6 -14.54 -36.55 12.25
N GLY A 7 -13.67 -35.66 12.73
CA GLY A 7 -14.05 -34.58 13.63
C GLY A 7 -14.83 -33.55 12.83
N HIS A 8 -16.08 -33.31 13.21
CA HIS A 8 -16.78 -32.10 12.77
C HIS A 8 -16.37 -30.95 13.68
N LEU A 9 -15.98 -29.84 13.07
CA LEU A 9 -15.86 -28.59 13.79
C LEU A 9 -17.21 -27.86 13.67
N SER A 10 -17.78 -27.50 14.82
CA SER A 10 -18.98 -26.68 14.87
C SER A 10 -18.70 -25.47 15.74
N TRP A 11 -19.00 -24.30 15.20
CA TRP A 11 -18.92 -23.04 15.92
C TRP A 11 -20.19 -22.25 15.68
N HIS A 12 -20.61 -21.53 16.71
CA HIS A 12 -21.63 -20.51 16.57
C HIS A 12 -21.03 -19.36 15.76
N ALA A 13 -21.65 -19.00 14.64
CA ALA A 13 -21.28 -17.83 13.86
C ALA A 13 -21.41 -16.55 14.69
N ALA A 14 -22.46 -16.44 15.50
CA ALA A 14 -22.56 -15.40 16.50
C ALA A 14 -21.39 -15.39 17.48
N THR A 15 -20.68 -16.50 17.68
CA THR A 15 -19.49 -16.57 18.55
C THR A 15 -18.18 -16.48 17.76
N MET A 16 -18.17 -16.66 16.44
CA MET A 16 -17.08 -16.16 15.58
C MET A 16 -17.10 -14.63 15.46
N LEU A 17 -18.30 -14.04 15.53
CA LEU A 17 -18.56 -12.65 15.19
C LEU A 17 -18.81 -11.74 16.42
N ALA A 18 -18.99 -12.29 17.63
CA ALA A 18 -19.32 -11.49 18.83
C ALA A 18 -18.20 -11.33 19.88
N THR A 19 -16.98 -11.83 19.67
CA THR A 19 -16.01 -11.87 20.79
C THR A 19 -14.88 -10.87 20.77
N ASP A 20 -14.68 -10.17 19.67
CA ASP A 20 -13.99 -8.89 19.66
C ASP A 20 -14.64 -8.04 18.57
N SER A 21 -14.98 -6.78 18.85
CA SER A 21 -15.56 -5.84 17.87
C SER A 21 -14.73 -5.73 16.58
N TRP A 22 -13.49 -6.20 16.64
CA TRP A 22 -12.49 -6.08 15.62
C TRP A 22 -12.70 -7.03 14.42
N SER A 23 -12.93 -8.33 14.62
CA SER A 23 -13.09 -9.29 13.50
C SER A 23 -14.37 -9.01 12.69
N TRP A 24 -15.45 -8.63 13.36
CA TRP A 24 -16.68 -8.18 12.72
C TRP A 24 -16.49 -6.88 11.93
N SER A 25 -15.74 -5.94 12.48
CA SER A 25 -15.40 -4.69 11.80
C SER A 25 -14.56 -4.93 10.54
N LEU A 26 -13.57 -5.84 10.56
CA LEU A 26 -12.81 -6.19 9.35
C LEU A 26 -13.73 -6.68 8.22
N TRP A 27 -14.72 -7.51 8.56
CA TRP A 27 -15.62 -8.09 7.59
C TRP A 27 -16.61 -7.06 7.02
N LEU A 28 -17.28 -6.30 7.89
CA LEU A 28 -18.22 -5.24 7.47
C LEU A 28 -17.52 -4.12 6.68
N GLN A 29 -16.29 -3.78 7.04
CA GLN A 29 -15.56 -2.72 6.35
C GLN A 29 -15.17 -3.11 4.92
N GLY A 30 -14.92 -4.38 4.63
CA GLY A 30 -14.73 -4.85 3.25
C GLY A 30 -15.95 -4.53 2.38
N ALA A 31 -17.15 -4.84 2.88
CA ALA A 31 -18.40 -4.53 2.18
C ALA A 31 -18.66 -3.02 2.04
N TRP A 32 -18.27 -2.21 3.04
CA TRP A 32 -18.43 -0.75 2.98
C TRP A 32 -17.39 -0.07 2.08
N GLY A 33 -16.17 -0.59 2.00
CA GLY A 33 -15.11 -0.10 1.12
C GLY A 33 -15.54 -0.14 -0.35
N ASP A 34 -16.05 -1.30 -0.79
CA ASP A 34 -16.54 -1.49 -2.16
C ASP A 34 -17.70 -0.54 -2.49
N SER A 35 -18.63 -0.33 -1.55
CA SER A 35 -19.74 0.62 -1.72
C SER A 35 -19.26 2.07 -1.84
N THR A 36 -18.21 2.44 -1.10
CA THR A 36 -17.63 3.79 -1.13
C THR A 36 -16.92 4.05 -2.45
N ALA A 37 -16.09 3.11 -2.92
CA ALA A 37 -15.41 3.20 -4.20
C ALA A 37 -16.40 3.26 -5.38
N GLU A 38 -17.45 2.43 -5.35
CA GLU A 38 -18.50 2.43 -6.37
C GLU A 38 -19.32 3.73 -6.35
N THR A 39 -19.61 4.26 -5.17
CA THR A 39 -20.26 5.57 -5.03
C THR A 39 -19.40 6.69 -5.58
N LEU A 40 -18.09 6.67 -5.28
CA LEU A 40 -17.13 7.63 -5.82
C LEU A 40 -17.08 7.58 -7.36
N ARG A 41 -16.96 6.37 -7.92
CA ARG A 41 -16.97 6.13 -9.37
C ARG A 41 -18.23 6.67 -10.04
N ARG A 42 -19.41 6.35 -9.50
CA ARG A 42 -20.70 6.83 -10.04
C ARG A 42 -20.80 8.36 -9.98
N ARG A 43 -20.40 8.96 -8.86
CA ARG A 43 -20.45 10.42 -8.68
C ARG A 43 -19.49 11.14 -9.62
N LEU A 44 -18.26 10.67 -9.78
CA LEU A 44 -17.28 11.34 -10.64
C LEU A 44 -17.53 11.11 -12.14
N GLY A 45 -18.09 9.97 -12.51
CA GLY A 45 -18.41 9.62 -13.90
C GLY A 45 -19.57 10.38 -14.52
N GLY A 46 -20.41 11.06 -13.73
CA GLY A 46 -21.55 11.82 -14.28
C GLY A 46 -22.42 12.56 -13.26
N GLY A 47 -22.04 12.61 -11.98
CA GLY A 47 -22.79 13.32 -10.95
C GLY A 47 -22.69 14.83 -11.07
N GLU A 48 -23.69 15.53 -10.51
CA GLU A 48 -23.70 16.99 -10.44
C GLU A 48 -22.55 17.51 -9.55
N GLU A 49 -21.97 18.66 -9.93
CA GLU A 49 -20.81 19.24 -9.23
C GLU A 49 -21.08 19.56 -7.75
N ARG A 50 -22.34 19.88 -7.42
CA ARG A 50 -22.77 20.11 -6.03
C ARG A 50 -22.79 18.81 -5.23
N ASP A 51 -23.32 17.74 -5.82
CA ASP A 51 -23.42 16.43 -5.18
C ASP A 51 -22.08 15.75 -4.97
N ILE A 52 -21.14 15.96 -5.90
CA ILE A 52 -19.76 15.48 -5.75
C ILE A 52 -19.15 16.15 -4.52
N LEU A 53 -19.16 17.48 -4.44
CA LEU A 53 -18.49 18.15 -3.32
C LEU A 53 -19.20 17.99 -1.97
N ASN A 54 -20.54 17.97 -1.94
CA ASN A 54 -21.28 17.63 -0.72
C ASN A 54 -20.90 16.22 -0.21
N TRP A 55 -20.61 15.29 -1.12
CA TRP A 55 -20.16 13.96 -0.73
C TRP A 55 -18.73 14.01 -0.18
N PHE A 56 -17.79 14.71 -0.82
CA PHE A 56 -16.43 14.87 -0.27
C PHE A 56 -16.44 15.54 1.11
N GLU A 57 -17.24 16.59 1.28
CA GLU A 57 -17.43 17.23 2.58
C GLU A 57 -17.95 16.23 3.61
N ARG A 58 -19.04 15.50 3.33
CA ARG A 58 -19.53 14.49 4.28
C ARG A 58 -18.48 13.41 4.56
N SER A 59 -17.78 12.91 3.55
CA SER A 59 -16.78 11.87 3.74
C SER A 59 -15.59 12.35 4.58
N LEU A 60 -15.17 13.61 4.44
CA LEU A 60 -14.02 14.16 5.17
C LEU A 60 -14.39 14.73 6.55
N PHE A 61 -15.64 15.17 6.77
CA PHE A 61 -16.07 15.82 8.01
C PHE A 61 -16.91 14.91 8.93
N ALA A 62 -17.63 13.92 8.40
CA ALA A 62 -18.56 13.12 9.20
C ALA A 62 -17.87 12.05 10.07
N ARG A 63 -16.55 11.95 10.01
CA ARG A 63 -15.79 10.95 10.75
C ARG A 63 -15.08 11.61 11.93
N ASP A 64 -15.74 11.54 13.08
CA ASP A 64 -15.01 11.45 14.33
C ASP A 64 -14.16 10.16 14.20
N PRO A 65 -12.82 10.20 14.34
CA PRO A 65 -11.98 9.01 14.29
C PRO A 65 -12.47 8.08 15.39
N CYS A 66 -13.35 7.16 15.03
CA CYS A 66 -14.01 6.29 15.98
C CYS A 66 -12.97 5.25 16.39
N VAL A 67 -12.17 5.60 17.41
CA VAL A 67 -11.07 4.79 17.97
C VAL A 67 -11.56 3.41 18.42
N SER A 68 -12.88 3.18 18.51
CA SER A 68 -13.48 1.90 18.85
C SER A 68 -13.69 0.92 17.68
N ALA A 69 -13.57 1.36 16.42
CA ALA A 69 -13.68 0.48 15.25
C ALA A 69 -12.35 -0.26 14.99
N ALA A 70 -12.39 -1.44 14.34
CA ALA A 70 -11.15 -2.09 13.92
C ALA A 70 -10.30 -1.16 13.07
N LEU A 71 -9.01 -1.10 13.40
CA LEU A 71 -7.97 -0.55 12.55
C LEU A 71 -7.75 -1.52 11.37
N THR A 72 -8.49 -1.29 10.28
CA THR A 72 -8.25 -1.90 8.97
C THR A 72 -7.26 -1.08 8.18
N HIS A 73 -6.68 -1.67 7.12
CA HIS A 73 -5.82 -0.96 6.18
C HIS A 73 -6.48 0.33 5.67
N GLY A 74 -7.75 0.26 5.22
CA GLY A 74 -8.47 1.44 4.71
C GLY A 74 -8.66 2.54 5.76
N SER A 75 -9.01 2.17 6.99
CA SER A 75 -9.20 3.14 8.09
C SER A 75 -7.88 3.78 8.56
N VAL A 76 -6.79 3.01 8.56
CA VAL A 76 -5.44 3.48 8.89
C VAL A 76 -4.95 4.42 7.80
N GLU A 77 -5.08 4.02 6.54
CA GLU A 77 -4.68 4.82 5.39
C GLU A 77 -5.40 6.18 5.39
N GLU A 78 -6.72 6.16 5.61
CA GLU A 78 -7.53 7.36 5.73
C GLU A 78 -7.13 8.21 6.94
N TYR A 79 -6.93 7.61 8.11
CA TYR A 79 -6.43 8.35 9.28
C TYR A 79 -5.11 9.05 9.00
N GLU A 80 -4.17 8.36 8.36
CA GLU A 80 -2.87 8.93 8.00
C GLU A 80 -3.01 10.10 7.04
N GLN A 81 -3.92 10.00 6.07
CA GLN A 81 -4.20 11.08 5.13
C GLN A 81 -4.79 12.29 5.84
N LEU A 82 -5.76 12.07 6.73
CA LEU A 82 -6.43 13.16 7.46
C LEU A 82 -5.52 13.79 8.52
N SER A 83 -4.59 13.02 9.08
CA SER A 83 -3.66 13.46 10.13
C SER A 83 -2.35 14.04 9.60
N ASP A 84 -2.08 13.91 8.30
CA ASP A 84 -0.89 14.47 7.69
C ASP A 84 -0.94 16.01 7.77
N PRO A 85 0.14 16.69 8.20
CA PRO A 85 0.13 18.14 8.41
C PRO A 85 -0.22 18.94 7.15
N LEU A 86 0.07 18.39 5.96
CA LEU A 86 -0.20 19.03 4.68
C LEU A 86 -1.67 18.87 4.25
N PHE A 87 -2.48 18.09 4.98
CA PHE A 87 -3.90 17.93 4.70
C PHE A 87 -4.68 19.21 4.96
N SER A 88 -4.22 20.04 5.89
CA SER A 88 -4.80 21.36 6.14
C SER A 88 -4.90 22.20 4.86
N ASP A 89 -3.86 22.21 4.03
CA ASP A 89 -3.87 22.90 2.73
C ASP A 89 -4.87 22.28 1.73
N VAL A 90 -5.02 20.94 1.75
CA VAL A 90 -5.97 20.21 0.89
C VAL A 90 -7.39 20.57 1.30
N PHE A 91 -7.62 20.57 2.60
CA PHE A 91 -8.88 20.92 3.21
C PHE A 91 -9.26 22.37 2.91
N GLU A 92 -8.36 23.34 3.10
CA GLU A 92 -8.62 24.75 2.77
C GLU A 92 -8.93 24.93 1.28
N TRP A 93 -8.18 24.26 0.41
CA TRP A 93 -8.41 24.28 -1.04
C TRP A 93 -9.82 23.80 -1.40
N LEU A 94 -10.27 22.70 -0.79
CA LEU A 94 -11.60 22.11 -0.96
C LEU A 94 -12.70 22.98 -0.33
N ALA A 95 -12.44 23.49 0.88
CA ALA A 95 -13.43 24.15 1.74
C ALA A 95 -13.72 25.60 1.36
N GLN A 96 -12.77 26.32 0.76
CA GLN A 96 -12.96 27.71 0.35
C GLN A 96 -14.13 27.93 -0.65
N ARG A 97 -14.71 26.86 -1.24
CA ARG A 97 -15.99 26.93 -1.99
C ARG A 97 -17.21 27.22 -1.10
N PHE A 98 -17.23 26.73 0.14
CA PHE A 98 -18.40 26.85 1.02
C PHE A 98 -18.60 28.27 1.57
N TRP A 99 -17.56 29.09 1.50
CA TRP A 99 -17.50 30.40 2.16
C TRP A 99 -17.50 31.60 1.20
N SER A 100 -17.46 31.37 -0.12
CA SER A 100 -17.41 32.44 -1.12
C SER A 100 -18.78 32.74 -1.74
N ASP A 101 -19.01 34.03 -2.03
CA ASP A 101 -20.24 34.61 -2.58
C ASP A 101 -20.83 33.82 -3.76
N VAL A 102 -22.17 33.73 -3.82
CA VAL A 102 -22.95 32.77 -4.64
C VAL A 102 -22.53 32.74 -6.11
N ASP A 103 -22.17 33.90 -6.67
CA ASP A 103 -21.79 34.04 -8.08
C ASP A 103 -20.33 33.67 -8.38
N SER A 104 -19.42 33.88 -7.42
CA SER A 104 -18.00 33.52 -7.56
C SER A 104 -17.72 32.04 -7.24
N GLY A 105 -18.57 31.45 -6.39
CA GLY A 105 -18.46 30.06 -5.96
C GLY A 105 -18.64 29.04 -7.08
N SER A 106 -19.45 29.35 -8.11
CA SER A 106 -19.76 28.41 -9.21
C SER A 106 -18.55 28.10 -10.09
N LYS A 107 -17.76 29.11 -10.50
CA LYS A 107 -16.57 28.87 -11.36
C LYS A 107 -15.50 28.06 -10.63
N ARG A 108 -15.26 28.40 -9.36
CA ARG A 108 -14.29 27.69 -8.52
C ARG A 108 -14.74 26.25 -8.24
N ALA A 109 -16.01 26.06 -7.89
CA ALA A 109 -16.63 24.75 -7.70
C ALA A 109 -16.38 23.82 -8.89
N SER A 110 -16.65 24.34 -10.09
CA SER A 110 -16.42 23.61 -11.33
C SER A 110 -14.95 23.25 -11.50
N ALA A 111 -14.03 24.20 -11.26
CA ALA A 111 -12.59 23.94 -11.33
C ALA A 111 -12.13 22.84 -10.35
N VAL A 112 -12.59 22.86 -9.10
CA VAL A 112 -12.29 21.82 -8.09
C VAL A 112 -12.82 20.45 -8.54
N VAL A 113 -14.06 20.39 -9.02
CA VAL A 113 -14.65 19.13 -9.52
C VAL A 113 -13.91 18.62 -10.75
N THR A 114 -13.50 19.51 -11.67
CA THR A 114 -12.64 19.16 -12.80
C THR A 114 -11.34 18.52 -12.33
N ARG A 115 -10.68 19.09 -11.31
CA ARG A 115 -9.45 18.51 -10.74
C ARG A 115 -9.67 17.18 -10.04
N LEU A 116 -10.78 17.00 -9.32
CA LEU A 116 -11.14 15.71 -8.72
C LEU A 116 -11.38 14.63 -9.77
N ARG A 117 -12.06 14.98 -10.87
CA ARG A 117 -12.25 14.07 -12.02
C ARG A 117 -10.94 13.76 -12.72
N GLU A 118 -10.09 14.77 -12.95
CA GLU A 118 -8.76 14.58 -13.53
C GLU A 118 -7.91 13.66 -12.65
N ALA A 119 -7.88 13.91 -11.34
CA ALA A 119 -7.19 13.07 -10.37
C ALA A 119 -7.73 11.63 -10.40
N TYR A 120 -9.04 11.44 -10.53
CA TYR A 120 -9.65 10.11 -10.60
C TYR A 120 -9.23 9.36 -11.85
N GLU A 121 -9.28 10.01 -13.02
CA GLU A 121 -8.88 9.39 -14.28
C GLU A 121 -7.38 9.16 -14.39
N THR A 122 -6.54 10.10 -13.90
CA THR A 122 -5.07 9.96 -13.91
C THR A 122 -4.56 8.95 -12.90
N ASN A 123 -5.33 8.68 -11.84
CA ASN A 123 -5.02 7.59 -10.92
C ASN A 123 -5.31 6.20 -11.50
N ARG A 124 -5.92 6.10 -12.68
CA ARG A 124 -5.97 4.85 -13.43
C ARG A 124 -4.63 4.71 -14.15
N LEU A 125 -3.84 3.72 -13.76
CA LEU A 125 -2.53 3.52 -14.39
C LEU A 125 -2.68 3.39 -15.91
N PRO A 126 -1.76 3.97 -16.71
CA PRO A 126 -1.82 3.85 -18.16
C PRO A 126 -1.90 2.38 -18.57
N HIS A 127 -2.78 2.05 -19.52
CA HIS A 127 -2.95 0.70 -20.04
C HIS A 127 -1.64 -0.06 -20.37
N PRO A 128 -0.60 0.54 -21.00
CA PRO A 128 0.66 -0.17 -21.28
C PRO A 128 1.47 -0.55 -20.04
N TRP A 129 1.16 0.00 -18.86
CA TRP A 129 1.78 -0.40 -17.59
C TRP A 129 0.94 -1.47 -16.88
N SER A 130 -0.37 -1.52 -17.14
CA SER A 130 -1.25 -2.59 -16.67
C SER A 130 -1.04 -3.92 -17.43
N GLU A 131 -0.57 -3.89 -18.67
CA GLU A 131 -0.20 -5.10 -19.42
C GLU A 131 1.01 -5.83 -18.84
N CYS A 132 1.80 -5.14 -18.01
CA CYS A 132 2.87 -5.72 -17.22
C CYS A 132 2.35 -6.35 -15.92
N GLN A 133 1.04 -6.52 -15.70
CA GLN A 133 0.57 -7.35 -14.59
C GLN A 133 0.66 -8.83 -14.98
N PRO A 134 1.37 -9.66 -14.20
CA PRO A 134 1.39 -11.08 -14.45
C PRO A 134 -0.04 -11.65 -14.33
N GLN A 135 -0.53 -12.30 -15.39
CA GLN A 135 -1.89 -12.87 -15.47
C GLN A 135 -2.04 -14.18 -14.67
N PHE A 136 -1.53 -14.27 -13.44
CA PHE A 136 -1.48 -15.56 -12.76
C PHE A 136 -2.85 -16.07 -12.28
N PHE A 137 -3.83 -15.20 -12.00
CA PHE A 137 -5.16 -15.62 -11.53
C PHE A 137 -6.30 -14.69 -11.98
N PRO A 138 -7.55 -15.19 -12.09
CA PRO A 138 -8.72 -14.36 -12.33
C PRO A 138 -8.90 -13.33 -11.20
N PRO A 139 -9.30 -12.08 -11.51
CA PRO A 139 -9.47 -11.04 -10.51
C PRO A 139 -10.64 -11.39 -9.57
N TRP A 140 -10.32 -11.59 -8.29
CA TRP A 140 -11.31 -11.79 -7.23
C TRP A 140 -11.16 -10.72 -6.16
N PRO A 141 -12.17 -9.87 -5.89
CA PRO A 141 -13.37 -9.59 -6.67
C PRO A 141 -13.10 -8.69 -7.91
N PRO A 142 -14.04 -8.62 -8.89
CA PRO A 142 -13.85 -8.02 -10.23
C PRO A 142 -13.53 -6.51 -10.30
N ASN A 143 -13.48 -5.80 -9.16
CA ASN A 143 -13.21 -4.35 -9.10
C ASN A 143 -11.87 -3.98 -8.44
N ALA A 144 -11.04 -4.95 -8.06
CA ALA A 144 -9.78 -4.71 -7.32
C ALA A 144 -8.68 -3.97 -8.11
N GLY A 145 -8.86 -3.70 -9.40
CA GLY A 145 -7.80 -3.18 -10.28
C GLY A 145 -7.51 -1.68 -10.17
N VAL A 146 -8.31 -0.89 -9.44
CA VAL A 146 -8.09 0.55 -9.29
C VAL A 146 -8.13 0.91 -7.81
N ARG A 147 -6.96 0.92 -7.17
CA ARG A 147 -6.75 1.40 -5.79
C ARG A 147 -7.00 2.91 -5.68
N LEU A 148 -8.25 3.32 -5.82
CA LEU A 148 -8.72 4.60 -5.33
C LEU A 148 -9.40 4.35 -4.00
N SER A 149 -8.58 4.31 -2.96
CA SER A 149 -8.92 3.81 -1.62
C SER A 149 -9.72 4.81 -0.76
N SER A 150 -9.62 6.12 -1.01
CA SER A 150 -10.36 7.10 -0.19
C SER A 150 -10.65 8.44 -0.89
N ALA A 151 -11.59 9.20 -0.31
CA ALA A 151 -11.85 10.59 -0.69
C ALA A 151 -10.64 11.50 -0.40
N ALA A 152 -9.90 11.23 0.67
CA ALA A 152 -8.75 12.04 1.07
C ALA A 152 -7.58 11.88 0.08
N THR A 153 -7.24 10.65 -0.34
CA THR A 153 -6.23 10.39 -1.38
C THR A 153 -6.53 11.17 -2.65
N LEU A 154 -7.81 11.13 -3.07
CA LEU A 154 -8.23 11.79 -4.29
C LEU A 154 -8.20 13.33 -4.17
N ALA A 155 -8.56 13.86 -3.01
CA ALA A 155 -8.45 15.29 -2.72
C ALA A 155 -6.99 15.76 -2.73
N TYR A 156 -6.07 14.98 -2.15
CA TYR A 156 -4.62 15.23 -2.22
C TYR A 156 -4.11 15.30 -3.66
N TRP A 157 -4.46 14.31 -4.48
CA TRP A 157 -4.07 14.30 -5.88
C TRP A 157 -4.63 15.49 -6.65
N ALA A 158 -5.91 15.81 -6.45
CA ALA A 158 -6.54 16.94 -7.12
C ALA A 158 -5.88 18.27 -6.74
N GLN A 159 -5.59 18.48 -5.45
CA GLN A 159 -4.87 19.66 -4.97
C GLN A 159 -3.44 19.74 -5.54
N TYR A 160 -2.72 18.61 -5.58
CA TYR A 160 -1.40 18.53 -6.20
C TYR A 160 -1.46 18.94 -7.67
N LEU A 161 -2.39 18.39 -8.46
CA LEU A 161 -2.55 18.71 -9.88
C LEU A 161 -2.87 20.19 -10.11
N ASP A 162 -3.65 20.80 -9.21
CA ASP A 162 -4.02 22.20 -9.29
C ASP A 162 -2.85 23.15 -9.02
N THR A 163 -2.01 22.80 -8.04
CA THR A 163 -0.98 23.69 -7.51
C THR A 163 0.45 23.38 -7.99
N ARG A 164 0.68 22.21 -8.63
CA ARG A 164 2.03 21.75 -9.00
C ARG A 164 2.83 22.78 -9.81
N ASP A 165 2.19 23.50 -10.73
CA ASP A 165 2.90 24.41 -11.63
C ASP A 165 3.51 25.61 -10.88
N ALA A 166 2.95 25.97 -9.72
CA ALA A 166 3.47 27.00 -8.82
C ALA A 166 4.53 26.48 -7.82
N MET A 167 4.64 25.15 -7.65
CA MET A 167 5.60 24.54 -6.73
C MET A 167 7.02 24.49 -7.30
N SER A 168 8.02 24.65 -6.42
CA SER A 168 9.40 24.29 -6.72
C SER A 168 9.57 22.77 -6.93
N PRO A 169 10.61 22.32 -7.65
CA PRO A 169 10.88 20.89 -7.82
C PRO A 169 10.98 20.13 -6.49
N GLU A 170 11.56 20.74 -5.46
CA GLU A 170 11.71 20.16 -4.12
C GLU A 170 10.35 20.00 -3.44
N GLN A 171 9.49 21.02 -3.52
CA GLN A 171 8.11 20.93 -2.99
C GLN A 171 7.28 19.87 -3.72
N ARG A 172 7.39 19.78 -5.05
CA ARG A 172 6.70 18.73 -5.82
C ARG A 172 7.16 17.35 -5.39
N LEU A 173 8.46 17.16 -5.24
CA LEU A 173 9.04 15.89 -4.80
C LEU A 173 8.56 15.51 -3.40
N GLN A 174 8.51 16.46 -2.47
CA GLN A 174 7.98 16.24 -1.13
C GLN A 174 6.50 15.81 -1.17
N ARG A 175 5.65 16.54 -1.91
CA ARG A 175 4.22 16.20 -2.05
C ARG A 175 4.01 14.84 -2.72
N LEU A 176 4.78 14.54 -3.77
CA LEU A 176 4.73 13.25 -4.47
C LEU A 176 5.23 12.10 -3.60
N SER A 177 6.21 12.33 -2.73
CA SER A 177 6.64 11.30 -1.77
C SER A 177 5.52 10.93 -0.81
N VAL A 178 4.79 11.92 -0.27
CA VAL A 178 3.59 11.68 0.56
C VAL A 178 2.53 10.92 -0.21
N LEU A 179 2.20 11.36 -1.43
CA LEU A 179 1.24 10.66 -2.30
C LEU A 179 1.67 9.22 -2.66
N ALA A 180 2.97 8.96 -2.75
CA ALA A 180 3.49 7.62 -3.01
C ALA A 180 3.25 6.64 -1.86
N ARG A 181 2.89 7.11 -0.64
CA ARG A 181 2.40 6.22 0.43
C ARG A 181 1.20 5.41 -0.03
N TRP A 182 0.32 6.00 -0.83
CA TRP A 182 -0.96 5.43 -1.23
C TRP A 182 -1.01 5.06 -2.71
N SER A 183 -0.26 5.77 -3.55
CA SER A 183 -0.29 5.62 -5.02
C SER A 183 1.12 5.74 -5.61
N PRO A 184 2.06 4.83 -5.30
CA PRO A 184 3.47 4.95 -5.68
C PRO A 184 3.68 4.92 -7.21
N ALA A 185 2.88 4.15 -7.93
CA ALA A 185 2.97 4.06 -9.39
C ALA A 185 2.63 5.40 -10.08
N GLN A 186 1.58 6.08 -9.60
CA GLN A 186 1.15 7.38 -10.09
C GLN A 186 2.15 8.47 -9.69
N ALA A 187 2.66 8.42 -8.46
CA ALA A 187 3.75 9.30 -8.02
C ALA A 187 4.97 9.15 -8.93
N PHE A 188 5.34 7.92 -9.31
CA PHE A 188 6.40 7.68 -10.27
C PHE A 188 6.15 8.33 -11.63
N VAL A 189 4.94 8.18 -12.22
CA VAL A 189 4.58 8.82 -13.50
C VAL A 189 4.81 10.33 -13.44
N HIS A 190 4.32 10.97 -12.37
CA HIS A 190 4.44 12.42 -12.20
C HIS A 190 5.88 12.86 -11.97
N VAL A 191 6.61 12.19 -11.06
CA VAL A 191 8.04 12.45 -10.84
C VAL A 191 8.83 12.30 -12.12
N PHE A 192 8.61 11.22 -12.86
CA PHE A 192 9.35 10.94 -14.08
C PHE A 192 9.12 12.03 -15.15
N SER A 193 7.88 12.50 -15.29
CA SER A 193 7.52 13.59 -16.19
C SER A 193 8.13 14.94 -15.75
N ASP A 194 8.01 15.27 -14.46
CA ASP A 194 8.46 16.56 -13.91
C ASP A 194 9.98 16.67 -13.87
N LEU A 195 10.67 15.61 -13.44
CA LEU A 195 12.13 15.59 -13.37
C LEU A 195 12.75 15.67 -14.76
N LYS A 196 12.14 15.09 -15.79
CA LYS A 196 12.65 15.24 -17.16
C LYS A 196 12.73 16.69 -17.62
N LYS A 197 11.80 17.53 -17.19
CA LYS A 197 11.73 18.95 -17.58
C LYS A 197 12.77 19.80 -16.86
N HIS A 198 13.02 19.54 -15.58
CA HIS A 198 13.77 20.46 -14.71
C HIS A 198 15.13 19.93 -14.22
N SER A 199 15.38 18.62 -14.31
CA SER A 199 16.55 18.00 -13.70
C SER A 199 17.89 18.45 -14.32
N PRO A 200 18.92 18.70 -13.49
CA PRO A 200 20.32 18.84 -13.91
C PRO A 200 20.79 17.77 -14.89
N LEU A 201 20.27 16.54 -14.79
CA LEU A 201 20.64 15.45 -15.69
C LEU A 201 20.35 15.79 -17.15
N PHE A 202 19.21 16.45 -17.42
CA PHE A 202 18.78 16.82 -18.76
C PHE A 202 19.21 18.23 -19.17
N THR A 203 19.32 19.15 -18.21
CA THR A 203 19.67 20.56 -18.45
C THR A 203 21.18 20.83 -18.47
N LYS A 204 22.00 20.03 -17.76
CA LYS A 204 23.46 20.22 -17.67
C LYS A 204 24.23 19.04 -18.26
N THR A 205 24.97 19.29 -19.34
CA THR A 205 25.74 18.25 -20.08
C THR A 205 26.81 17.55 -19.26
N HIS A 206 27.31 18.20 -18.21
CA HIS A 206 28.43 17.75 -17.39
C HIS A 206 28.01 17.38 -15.96
N TYR A 207 26.71 17.27 -15.70
CA TYR A 207 26.19 16.81 -14.43
C TYR A 207 26.52 15.32 -14.22
N ILE A 208 27.03 15.01 -13.02
CA ILE A 208 27.28 13.65 -12.53
C ILE A 208 26.39 13.48 -11.30
N PRO A 209 25.44 12.53 -11.33
CA PRO A 209 24.67 12.17 -10.13
C PRO A 209 25.56 11.67 -9.00
N ASP A 210 25.16 11.97 -7.77
CA ASP A 210 25.79 11.39 -6.57
C ASP A 210 25.11 10.08 -6.19
N PHE A 211 25.91 9.05 -5.93
CA PHE A 211 25.49 7.68 -5.61
C PHE A 211 26.26 7.17 -4.39
N SER A 212 26.56 8.05 -3.43
CA SER A 212 26.99 7.61 -2.11
C SER A 212 25.90 6.79 -1.44
N ASP A 213 26.29 5.85 -0.58
CA ASP A 213 25.36 5.02 0.18
C ASP A 213 24.35 5.91 0.93
N GLU A 214 24.83 6.98 1.58
CA GLU A 214 23.97 7.98 2.24
C GLU A 214 22.91 8.62 1.31
N THR A 215 23.24 8.87 0.03
CA THR A 215 22.28 9.42 -0.93
C THR A 215 21.22 8.39 -1.30
N LEU A 216 21.62 7.11 -1.43
CA LEU A 216 20.70 6.01 -1.71
C LEU A 216 19.76 5.77 -0.52
N ASP A 217 20.31 5.72 0.69
CA ASP A 217 19.54 5.57 1.93
C ASP A 217 18.51 6.68 2.07
N ARG A 218 18.93 7.93 1.87
CA ARG A 218 18.03 9.08 1.94
C ARG A 218 16.96 9.06 0.87
N ALA A 219 17.31 8.66 -0.35
CA ALA A 219 16.34 8.51 -1.43
C ALA A 219 15.31 7.42 -1.11
N ALA A 220 15.75 6.24 -0.64
CA ALA A 220 14.86 5.17 -0.23
C ALA A 220 13.93 5.62 0.91
N ALA A 221 14.49 6.19 1.99
CA ALA A 221 13.74 6.69 3.12
C ALA A 221 12.72 7.79 2.74
N GLN A 222 13.07 8.68 1.81
CA GLN A 222 12.15 9.71 1.33
C GLN A 222 10.89 9.10 0.71
N TRP A 223 11.02 8.03 -0.09
CA TRP A 223 9.91 7.38 -0.77
C TRP A 223 9.10 6.41 0.12
N LEU A 224 9.56 6.21 1.34
CA LEU A 224 8.82 5.60 2.45
C LEU A 224 8.18 6.66 3.37
N CYS A 225 8.37 7.96 3.08
CA CYS A 225 7.88 9.09 3.88
C CYS A 225 8.46 9.20 5.29
N TYR A 226 9.70 8.77 5.46
CA TYR A 226 10.46 8.89 6.69
C TYR A 226 11.09 10.27 6.92
N GLY A 227 10.91 11.19 5.96
CA GLY A 227 11.60 12.49 5.91
C GLY A 227 11.26 13.49 7.02
N SER A 228 10.23 13.27 7.85
CA SER A 228 9.86 14.18 8.95
C SER A 228 10.08 13.61 10.36
N ALA A 229 10.36 12.30 10.50
CA ALA A 229 10.33 11.61 11.80
C ALA A 229 11.70 11.50 12.51
N GLY A 230 12.77 12.06 11.94
CA GLY A 230 14.12 12.01 12.52
C GLY A 230 14.86 10.68 12.31
N GLU A 231 15.97 10.48 13.02
CA GLU A 231 16.90 9.34 12.85
C GLU A 231 16.26 7.95 13.08
N SER A 232 15.11 7.86 13.77
CA SER A 232 14.45 6.55 14.01
C SER A 232 13.89 5.93 12.74
N ALA A 233 13.62 6.73 11.71
CA ALA A 233 12.99 6.30 10.48
C ALA A 233 13.98 5.62 9.51
N MET A 234 15.29 5.64 9.80
CA MET A 234 16.31 4.83 9.10
C MET A 234 16.36 3.36 9.56
N ARG A 235 15.46 2.91 10.45
CA ARG A 235 15.46 1.56 11.03
C ARG A 235 14.39 0.62 10.49
N ASP A 236 13.64 1.01 9.46
CA ASP A 236 12.76 0.05 8.80
C ASP A 236 13.60 -0.92 7.97
N ASP A 237 13.40 -2.22 8.21
CA ASP A 237 14.10 -3.30 7.53
C ASP A 237 13.89 -3.28 6.00
N ILE A 238 12.88 -2.56 5.49
CA ILE A 238 12.65 -2.42 4.04
C ILE A 238 13.63 -1.47 3.34
N VAL A 239 14.30 -0.57 4.08
CA VAL A 239 15.23 0.41 3.48
C VAL A 239 16.43 -0.29 2.86
N GLU A 240 17.02 -1.27 3.55
CA GLU A 240 18.19 -2.01 3.06
C GLU A 240 17.90 -2.76 1.74
N PRO A 241 16.82 -3.56 1.61
CA PRO A 241 16.40 -4.14 0.33
C PRO A 241 16.21 -3.11 -0.79
N MET A 242 15.59 -1.95 -0.50
CA MET A 242 15.45 -0.89 -1.51
C MET A 242 16.81 -0.36 -1.96
N VAL A 243 17.73 -0.11 -1.03
CA VAL A 243 19.09 0.39 -1.32
C VAL A 243 19.91 -0.63 -2.08
N GLU A 244 19.75 -1.92 -1.78
CA GLU A 244 20.38 -2.99 -2.53
C GLU A 244 19.92 -2.97 -3.99
N GLU A 245 18.60 -2.96 -4.24
CA GLU A 245 18.04 -2.92 -5.59
C GLU A 245 18.45 -1.66 -6.36
N LEU A 246 18.48 -0.49 -5.70
CA LEU A 246 19.03 0.75 -6.25
C LEU A 246 20.49 0.58 -6.66
N SER A 247 21.31 0.00 -5.78
CA SER A 247 22.74 -0.24 -6.02
C SER A 247 22.97 -1.19 -7.19
N GLN A 248 22.14 -2.23 -7.31
CA GLN A 248 22.16 -3.17 -8.43
C GLN A 248 21.82 -2.46 -9.75
N PHE A 249 20.78 -1.62 -9.77
CA PHE A 249 20.38 -0.85 -10.94
C PHE A 249 21.43 0.17 -11.39
N LEU A 250 22.08 0.84 -10.43
CA LEU A 250 23.09 1.87 -10.69
C LEU A 250 24.49 1.30 -10.99
N ARG A 251 24.67 -0.02 -10.88
CA ARG A 251 25.92 -0.74 -11.13
C ARG A 251 26.57 -0.42 -12.50
N PRO A 252 25.84 -0.32 -13.63
CA PRO A 252 26.45 0.03 -14.92
C PRO A 252 27.11 1.42 -14.90
N PHE A 253 26.49 2.39 -14.23
CA PHE A 253 27.08 3.71 -14.06
C PHE A 253 28.30 3.67 -13.14
N ASN A 254 28.20 2.99 -11.99
CA ASN A 254 29.30 2.90 -11.03
C ASN A 254 30.54 2.21 -11.62
N ARG A 255 30.34 1.17 -12.45
CA ARG A 255 31.42 0.54 -13.23
C ARG A 255 32.07 1.52 -14.20
N ALA A 256 31.26 2.28 -14.95
CA ALA A 256 31.78 3.28 -15.88
C ALA A 256 32.50 4.43 -15.17
N ARG A 257 31.99 4.88 -14.01
CA ARG A 257 32.63 5.89 -13.15
C ARG A 257 34.00 5.40 -12.70
N LYS A 258 34.10 4.20 -12.12
CA LYS A 258 35.38 3.60 -11.69
C LYS A 258 36.38 3.47 -12.85
N ALA A 259 35.91 3.06 -14.04
CA ALA A 259 36.78 2.89 -15.21
C ALA A 259 37.25 4.21 -15.85
N LEU A 260 36.40 5.24 -15.88
CA LEU A 260 36.71 6.53 -16.52
C LEU A 260 37.41 7.53 -15.58
N VAL A 261 37.42 7.22 -14.29
CA VAL A 261 37.94 8.10 -13.23
C VAL A 261 38.98 7.38 -12.35
N PRO A 262 40.04 6.73 -12.89
CA PRO A 262 41.16 6.32 -12.05
C PRO A 262 41.88 7.59 -11.55
N GLY A 263 41.87 7.85 -10.23
CA GLY A 263 42.73 8.87 -9.64
C GLY A 263 42.22 10.31 -9.58
N LEU A 264 40.90 10.58 -9.50
CA LEU A 264 40.40 11.96 -9.30
C LEU A 264 40.84 12.61 -7.98
N ASN A 265 41.39 11.83 -7.05
CA ASN A 265 41.99 12.30 -5.80
C ASN A 265 43.46 12.77 -5.96
N GLN A 266 44.05 12.70 -7.15
CA GLN A 266 45.43 13.14 -7.41
C GLN A 266 45.46 14.49 -8.17
N SER A 267 46.35 15.37 -7.69
CA SER A 267 46.44 16.84 -7.91
C SER A 267 46.36 17.35 -9.37
N PRO A 268 45.79 18.55 -9.62
CA PRO A 268 45.44 19.01 -10.97
C PRO A 268 46.59 19.75 -11.69
N LYS A 269 46.95 19.30 -12.89
CA LYS A 269 47.64 20.10 -13.93
C LYS A 269 46.74 20.26 -15.15
N SER A 270 46.74 21.43 -15.79
CA SER A 270 45.72 21.94 -16.74
C SER A 270 45.21 21.01 -17.88
N ALA A 271 45.98 20.02 -18.33
CA ALA A 271 45.51 18.98 -19.29
C ALA A 271 44.36 18.12 -18.73
N VAL A 272 44.25 18.06 -17.40
CA VAL A 272 43.23 17.33 -16.65
C VAL A 272 41.81 17.90 -16.89
N CYS A 273 41.65 19.20 -17.21
CA CYS A 273 40.32 19.80 -17.39
C CYS A 273 39.54 19.26 -18.60
N ARG A 274 40.19 19.08 -19.77
CA ARG A 274 39.50 18.57 -20.98
C ARG A 274 39.14 17.08 -20.84
N VAL A 275 40.03 16.28 -20.26
CA VAL A 275 39.77 14.86 -19.98
C VAL A 275 38.58 14.73 -19.01
N ARG A 276 38.53 15.57 -17.96
CA ARG A 276 37.40 15.61 -17.01
C ARG A 276 36.07 15.96 -17.68
N TYR A 277 36.04 16.91 -18.63
CA TYR A 277 34.80 17.26 -19.34
C TYR A 277 34.26 16.09 -20.20
N LYS A 278 35.11 15.46 -21.01
CA LYS A 278 34.69 14.33 -21.87
C LYS A 278 34.21 13.14 -21.04
N THR A 279 34.86 12.87 -19.90
CA THR A 279 34.42 11.84 -18.94
C THR A 279 33.05 12.17 -18.34
N ARG A 280 32.84 13.42 -17.89
CA ARG A 280 31.54 13.89 -17.36
C ARG A 280 30.40 13.68 -18.37
N CYS A 281 30.61 14.08 -19.63
CA CYS A 281 29.62 13.88 -20.68
C CYS A 281 29.31 12.40 -20.94
N ARG A 282 30.30 11.51 -20.86
CA ARG A 282 30.08 10.05 -21.00
C ARG A 282 29.24 9.50 -19.86
N LEU A 283 29.55 9.87 -18.61
CA LEU A 283 28.78 9.45 -17.44
C LEU A 283 27.34 9.97 -17.49
N ASN A 284 27.16 11.25 -17.86
CA ASN A 284 25.84 11.84 -18.05
C ASN A 284 25.01 11.07 -19.09
N LYS A 285 25.61 10.68 -20.23
CA LYS A 285 24.94 9.84 -21.24
C LYS A 285 24.52 8.47 -20.70
N ILE A 286 25.31 7.85 -19.84
CA ILE A 286 24.95 6.57 -19.20
C ILE A 286 23.78 6.77 -18.24
N ALA A 287 23.84 7.79 -17.38
CA ALA A 287 22.73 8.12 -16.48
C ALA A 287 21.42 8.43 -17.23
N ARG A 288 21.49 9.17 -18.35
CA ARG A 288 20.31 9.40 -19.22
C ARG A 288 19.77 8.13 -19.86
N ARG A 289 20.63 7.16 -20.21
CA ARG A 289 20.18 5.85 -20.70
C ARG A 289 19.48 5.05 -19.61
N LEU A 290 19.97 5.09 -18.37
CA LEU A 290 19.29 4.47 -17.24
C LEU A 290 17.92 5.13 -16.98
N CYS A 291 17.82 6.45 -17.12
CA CYS A 291 16.55 7.19 -17.06
C CYS A 291 15.65 7.04 -18.30
N ASN A 292 16.03 6.21 -19.28
CA ASN A 292 15.14 5.96 -20.40
C ASN A 292 13.88 5.24 -19.90
N GLN A 293 12.71 5.67 -20.38
CA GLN A 293 11.42 5.17 -19.90
C GLN A 293 11.28 3.65 -20.06
N THR A 294 11.69 3.11 -21.21
CA THR A 294 11.65 1.67 -21.47
C THR A 294 12.59 0.91 -20.55
N THR A 295 13.81 1.42 -20.34
CA THR A 295 14.80 0.79 -19.45
C THR A 295 14.32 0.79 -17.99
N MET A 296 13.80 1.91 -17.48
CA MET A 296 13.27 1.96 -16.12
C MET A 296 12.03 1.08 -15.96
N ALA A 297 11.09 1.13 -16.89
CA ALA A 297 9.87 0.30 -16.82
C ALA A 297 10.20 -1.20 -16.83
N GLN A 298 11.11 -1.65 -17.71
CA GLN A 298 11.54 -3.04 -17.75
C GLN A 298 12.23 -3.49 -16.45
N TRP A 299 13.06 -2.62 -15.87
CA TRP A 299 13.71 -2.90 -14.60
C TRP A 299 12.73 -2.96 -13.43
N ILE A 300 11.83 -1.98 -13.30
CA ILE A 300 10.75 -1.95 -12.29
C ILE A 300 9.91 -3.22 -12.41
N TYR A 301 9.53 -3.63 -13.63
CA TYR A 301 8.77 -4.85 -13.85
C TYR A 301 9.53 -6.12 -13.41
N THR A 302 10.81 -6.21 -13.74
CA THR A 302 11.65 -7.36 -13.34
C THR A 302 11.75 -7.46 -11.82
N MET A 303 11.89 -6.31 -11.15
CA MET A 303 11.91 -6.22 -9.69
C MET A 303 10.58 -6.62 -9.08
N ALA A 304 9.46 -6.10 -9.60
CA ALA A 304 8.13 -6.45 -9.12
C ALA A 304 7.89 -7.98 -9.18
N ILE A 305 8.29 -8.65 -10.27
CA ILE A 305 8.19 -10.12 -10.38
C ILE A 305 9.03 -10.82 -9.31
N LYS A 306 10.29 -10.38 -9.13
CA LYS A 306 11.19 -10.97 -8.13
C LYS A 306 10.58 -10.84 -6.73
N GLU A 307 10.20 -9.63 -6.36
CA GLU A 307 9.63 -9.32 -5.04
C GLU A 307 8.32 -10.07 -4.81
N THR A 308 7.45 -10.13 -5.82
CA THR A 308 6.19 -10.91 -5.77
C THR A 308 6.47 -12.38 -5.45
N ARG A 309 7.47 -12.99 -6.09
CA ARG A 309 7.81 -14.39 -5.84
C ARG A 309 8.32 -14.61 -4.42
N ASP A 310 9.17 -13.71 -3.93
CA ASP A 310 9.79 -13.81 -2.61
C ASP A 310 8.72 -13.60 -1.51
N LEU A 311 7.85 -12.59 -1.66
CA LEU A 311 6.70 -12.34 -0.79
C LEU A 311 5.68 -13.49 -0.81
N TYR A 312 5.36 -14.06 -1.98
CA TYR A 312 4.44 -15.20 -2.06
C TYR A 312 4.95 -16.39 -1.23
N ALA A 313 6.23 -16.76 -1.41
CA ALA A 313 6.84 -17.86 -0.68
C ALA A 313 6.85 -17.58 0.82
N TYR A 314 7.17 -16.34 1.21
CA TYR A 314 7.15 -15.88 2.59
C TYR A 314 5.75 -15.96 3.21
N TYR A 315 4.71 -15.42 2.56
CA TYR A 315 3.34 -15.44 3.07
C TYR A 315 2.76 -16.84 3.19
N VAL A 316 2.92 -17.69 2.16
CA VAL A 316 2.45 -19.07 2.23
C VAL A 316 3.11 -19.81 3.38
N SER A 317 4.44 -19.71 3.52
CA SER A 317 5.17 -20.35 4.61
C SER A 317 4.70 -19.86 5.98
N THR A 318 4.58 -18.53 6.13
CA THR A 318 4.24 -17.87 7.40
C THR A 318 2.82 -18.20 7.86
N TYR A 319 1.81 -18.01 7.00
CA TYR A 319 0.42 -18.22 7.39
C TYR A 319 0.05 -19.71 7.55
N LEU A 320 0.63 -20.60 6.74
CA LEU A 320 0.47 -22.04 6.98
C LEU A 320 1.16 -22.47 8.29
N GLY A 321 2.33 -21.90 8.58
CA GLY A 321 3.06 -22.14 9.83
C GLY A 321 2.32 -21.61 11.07
N CYS A 322 1.65 -20.45 10.97
CA CYS A 322 0.90 -19.85 12.08
C CYS A 322 -0.59 -20.22 12.11
N ARG A 323 -1.06 -21.18 11.28
CA ARG A 323 -2.47 -21.58 11.17
C ARG A 323 -3.19 -21.72 12.50
N ARG A 324 -2.57 -22.38 13.49
CA ARG A 324 -3.18 -22.56 14.83
C ARG A 324 -3.43 -21.23 15.53
N ARG A 325 -2.46 -20.30 15.50
CA ARG A 325 -2.58 -18.96 16.09
C ARG A 325 -3.63 -18.13 15.36
N MET A 326 -3.69 -18.22 14.03
CA MET A 326 -4.72 -17.57 13.21
C MET A 326 -6.13 -18.03 13.58
N ILE A 327 -6.35 -19.35 13.63
CA ILE A 327 -7.66 -19.91 13.99
C ILE A 327 -8.01 -19.54 15.44
N ALA A 328 -7.03 -19.62 16.36
CA ALA A 328 -7.21 -19.23 17.76
C ALA A 328 -7.59 -17.75 17.93
N SER A 329 -7.01 -16.86 17.12
CA SER A 329 -7.23 -15.41 17.21
C SER A 329 -8.56 -14.96 16.63
N TYR A 330 -9.03 -15.62 15.56
CA TYR A 330 -10.18 -15.12 14.78
C TYR A 330 -11.41 -16.02 14.78
N PHE A 331 -11.24 -17.33 15.02
CA PHE A 331 -12.31 -18.31 14.82
C PHE A 331 -12.68 -19.09 16.09
N PHE A 332 -11.82 -19.09 17.10
CA PHE A 332 -12.11 -19.76 18.36
C PHE A 332 -12.62 -18.81 19.43
N THR A 333 -13.65 -19.29 20.15
CA THR A 333 -14.21 -18.57 21.27
C THR A 333 -14.29 -19.33 22.56
N ARG A 334 -13.82 -18.63 23.60
CA ARG A 334 -13.76 -19.03 24.99
C ARG A 334 -15.14 -18.95 25.64
N ARG A 335 -16.09 -19.74 25.15
CA ARG A 335 -17.38 -20.02 25.82
C ARG A 335 -17.73 -21.49 25.69
N GLN A 336 -16.86 -22.35 26.20
CA GLN A 336 -17.37 -23.53 26.90
C GLN A 336 -17.14 -23.27 28.38
N GLU A 337 -18.24 -23.04 29.11
CA GLU A 337 -18.26 -23.43 30.51
C GLU A 337 -17.78 -24.88 30.59
N PRO A 338 -16.89 -25.23 31.52
CA PRO A 338 -16.33 -26.57 31.61
C PRO A 338 -17.47 -27.57 31.86
N SER A 339 -17.98 -28.18 30.80
CA SER A 339 -18.85 -29.34 30.86
C SER A 339 -17.95 -30.54 31.18
N GLU A 340 -17.95 -30.97 32.44
CA GLU A 340 -17.05 -31.97 33.04
C GLU A 340 -17.08 -33.39 32.40
N SER A 341 -17.78 -33.65 31.29
CA SER A 341 -18.20 -35.01 30.96
C SER A 341 -17.87 -35.56 29.56
N SER A 342 -16.93 -35.01 28.78
CA SER A 342 -16.55 -35.66 27.50
C SER A 342 -15.05 -35.62 27.20
N GLY A 343 -14.39 -36.74 27.49
CA GLY A 343 -12.98 -37.02 27.19
C GLY A 343 -12.69 -37.28 25.70
N ILE A 344 -13.04 -36.33 24.85
CA ILE A 344 -12.53 -36.28 23.48
C ILE A 344 -11.31 -35.36 23.50
N GLU A 345 -10.18 -35.81 22.94
CA GLU A 345 -8.99 -34.99 22.64
C GLU A 345 -9.31 -33.96 21.53
N SER A 346 -10.38 -33.18 21.71
CA SER A 346 -10.70 -32.00 20.92
C SER A 346 -9.78 -30.88 21.37
N TRP A 347 -9.20 -30.15 20.41
CA TRP A 347 -8.50 -28.86 20.58
C TRP A 347 -8.79 -28.24 21.95
N GLY A 348 -7.90 -28.49 22.93
CA GLY A 348 -8.21 -28.27 24.34
C GLY A 348 -8.61 -26.82 24.62
N PRO A 349 -9.42 -26.56 25.67
CA PRO A 349 -9.84 -25.22 26.02
C PRO A 349 -8.60 -24.33 26.25
N ILE A 350 -8.42 -23.34 25.38
CA ILE A 350 -7.36 -22.33 25.48
C ILE A 350 -7.64 -21.52 26.74
N GLN A 351 -6.89 -21.79 27.81
CA GLN A 351 -7.00 -21.09 29.08
C GLN A 351 -6.31 -19.73 28.96
N SER A 352 -7.05 -18.65 29.27
CA SER A 352 -6.63 -17.24 29.18
C SER A 352 -6.26 -16.76 27.77
N ARG A 353 -6.55 -15.49 27.47
CA ARG A 353 -6.10 -14.85 26.22
C ARG A 353 -4.59 -15.05 26.21
N ASP A 354 -4.10 -15.86 25.28
CA ASP A 354 -2.67 -16.11 25.15
C ASP A 354 -2.02 -14.72 25.07
N PRO A 355 -1.12 -14.34 26.00
CA PRO A 355 -0.48 -13.03 25.97
C PRO A 355 0.22 -12.76 24.63
N ASP A 356 0.46 -13.81 23.84
CA ASP A 356 1.06 -13.77 22.52
C ASP A 356 0.03 -13.58 21.37
N THR A 357 -1.26 -13.38 21.67
CA THR A 357 -2.26 -13.00 20.66
C THR A 357 -2.21 -11.51 20.36
N HIS A 358 -1.74 -11.19 19.16
CA HIS A 358 -1.66 -9.83 18.63
C HIS A 358 -1.96 -9.83 17.13
N PHE A 359 -2.29 -8.67 16.59
CA PHE A 359 -2.50 -8.45 15.17
C PHE A 359 -1.32 -7.67 14.57
N PRO A 360 -0.78 -8.05 13.40
CA PRO A 360 -0.98 -9.33 12.73
C PRO A 360 -0.34 -10.48 13.51
N VAL A 361 -0.95 -11.65 13.45
CA VAL A 361 -0.43 -12.92 14.01
C VAL A 361 0.88 -13.35 13.33
N ALA A 362 1.08 -12.93 12.08
CA ALA A 362 2.30 -13.21 11.33
C ALA A 362 3.54 -12.44 11.82
N ALA A 363 3.38 -11.33 12.55
CA ALA A 363 4.51 -10.56 13.09
C ALA A 363 4.97 -11.10 14.46
N ASP A 364 6.22 -10.82 14.83
CA ASP A 364 6.72 -11.05 16.20
C ASP A 364 6.31 -9.90 17.14
N VAL A 365 6.09 -8.71 16.58
CA VAL A 365 5.61 -7.52 17.27
C VAL A 365 4.34 -7.07 16.57
N GLY A 366 3.20 -7.36 17.17
CA GLY A 366 1.92 -6.87 16.68
C GLY A 366 1.73 -5.37 16.88
N VAL A 367 0.80 -4.82 16.11
CA VAL A 367 0.28 -3.45 16.19
C VAL A 367 -0.42 -3.25 17.53
N LYS A 368 0.08 -2.31 18.33
CA LYS A 368 -0.51 -1.89 19.60
C LYS A 368 -1.06 -0.48 19.54
N ARG A 369 -0.53 0.34 18.64
CA ARG A 369 -0.90 1.73 18.43
C ARG A 369 -0.90 2.07 16.94
N LEU A 370 -1.49 3.21 16.62
CA LEU A 370 -1.63 3.67 15.23
C LEU A 370 -0.27 4.05 14.62
N GLU A 371 0.66 4.52 15.45
CA GLU A 371 2.02 4.84 15.03
C GLU A 371 2.80 3.60 14.58
N ASP A 372 2.43 2.40 15.04
CA ASP A 372 3.09 1.16 14.63
C ASP A 372 2.87 0.88 13.13
N TYR A 373 1.79 1.39 12.53
CA TYR A 373 1.56 1.30 11.08
C TYR A 373 2.51 2.17 10.26
N GLN A 374 3.27 3.09 10.88
CA GLN A 374 4.32 3.81 10.18
C GLN A 374 5.46 2.88 9.72
N ILE A 375 5.61 1.71 10.36
CA ILE A 375 6.54 0.67 9.91
C ILE A 375 5.92 -0.04 8.70
N TYR A 376 6.60 0.04 7.56
CA TYR A 376 6.11 -0.46 6.27
C TYR A 376 5.83 -1.96 6.33
N VAL A 377 6.80 -2.76 6.79
CA VAL A 377 6.66 -4.23 6.85
C VAL A 377 5.48 -4.66 7.72
N LEU A 378 5.29 -4.00 8.88
CA LEU A 378 4.19 -4.33 9.79
C LEU A 378 2.83 -3.98 9.17
N ARG A 379 2.73 -2.85 8.46
CA ARG A 379 1.54 -2.45 7.71
C ARG A 379 1.20 -3.47 6.62
N GLU A 380 2.19 -3.91 5.84
CA GLU A 380 1.97 -4.88 4.76
C GLU A 380 1.53 -6.25 5.29
N LEU A 381 2.06 -6.68 6.44
CA LEU A 381 1.61 -7.89 7.13
C LEU A 381 0.18 -7.75 7.65
N ALA A 382 -0.14 -6.64 8.33
CA ALA A 382 -1.48 -6.34 8.82
C ALA A 382 -2.51 -6.37 7.68
N TRP A 383 -2.17 -5.75 6.55
CA TRP A 383 -3.04 -5.74 5.39
C TRP A 383 -3.22 -7.14 4.79
N THR A 384 -2.14 -7.91 4.65
CA THR A 384 -2.21 -9.28 4.14
C THR A 384 -3.09 -10.15 5.03
N GLU A 385 -2.98 -10.02 6.35
CA GLU A 385 -3.77 -10.78 7.31
C GLU A 385 -5.26 -10.38 7.25
N GLU A 386 -5.57 -9.09 7.14
CA GLU A 386 -6.93 -8.60 6.91
C GLU A 386 -7.55 -9.23 5.66
N GLN A 387 -6.85 -9.21 4.53
CA GLN A 387 -7.34 -9.78 3.27
C GLN A 387 -7.50 -11.30 3.38
N LEU A 388 -6.62 -11.97 4.13
CA LEU A 388 -6.72 -13.42 4.36
C LEU A 388 -7.97 -13.77 5.16
N ILE A 389 -8.25 -13.03 6.24
CA ILE A 389 -9.43 -13.25 7.08
C ILE A 389 -10.71 -13.01 6.27
N GLN A 390 -10.75 -11.91 5.50
CA GLN A 390 -11.89 -11.59 4.64
C GLN A 390 -12.14 -12.70 3.61
N HIS A 391 -11.10 -13.09 2.86
CA HIS A 391 -11.20 -14.12 1.83
C HIS A 391 -11.57 -15.50 2.41
N PHE A 392 -10.93 -15.88 3.52
CA PHE A 392 -11.24 -17.15 4.16
C PHE A 392 -12.68 -17.20 4.68
N THR A 393 -13.16 -16.11 5.27
CA THR A 393 -14.57 -16.00 5.70
C THR A 393 -15.52 -16.12 4.51
N HIS A 394 -15.18 -15.50 3.38
CA HIS A 394 -15.97 -15.61 2.15
C HIS A 394 -16.06 -17.07 1.67
N LEU A 395 -14.93 -17.79 1.62
CA LEU A 395 -14.91 -19.21 1.25
C LEU A 395 -15.75 -20.09 2.19
N LEU A 396 -15.77 -19.77 3.49
CA LEU A 396 -16.63 -20.47 4.46
C LEU A 396 -18.12 -20.22 4.21
N VAL A 397 -18.48 -18.97 3.86
CA VAL A 397 -19.86 -18.58 3.49
C VAL A 397 -20.30 -19.28 2.22
N GLU A 398 -19.47 -19.25 1.16
CA GLU A 398 -19.75 -19.93 -0.10
C GLU A 398 -19.94 -21.44 0.09
N HIS A 399 -19.07 -22.07 0.88
CA HIS A 399 -19.19 -23.50 1.19
C HIS A 399 -20.50 -23.80 1.93
N HIS A 400 -20.84 -23.02 2.95
CA HIS A 400 -22.10 -23.20 3.68
C HIS A 400 -23.32 -22.98 2.80
N ALA A 401 -23.31 -21.94 1.95
CA ALA A 401 -24.37 -21.64 1.00
C ALA A 401 -24.62 -22.81 0.04
N ALA A 402 -23.54 -23.41 -0.48
CA ALA A 402 -23.61 -24.57 -1.35
C ALA A 402 -24.20 -25.80 -0.64
N GLU A 403 -23.77 -26.11 0.59
CA GLU A 403 -24.26 -27.26 1.37
C GLU A 403 -25.72 -27.09 1.81
N SER A 404 -26.14 -25.85 2.11
CA SER A 404 -27.50 -25.52 2.58
C SER A 404 -28.47 -25.16 1.46
N CYS A 405 -28.02 -25.11 0.20
CA CYS A 405 -28.78 -24.60 -0.94
C CYS A 405 -29.33 -23.17 -0.73
N GLN A 406 -28.60 -22.33 0.01
CA GLN A 406 -28.93 -20.92 0.23
C GLN A 406 -28.08 -20.02 -0.68
N SER A 407 -28.50 -18.77 -0.89
CA SER A 407 -27.59 -17.80 -1.51
C SER A 407 -26.54 -17.34 -0.49
N PRO A 408 -25.32 -16.97 -0.91
CA PRO A 408 -24.33 -16.38 -0.01
C PRO A 408 -24.90 -15.20 0.78
N ASP A 409 -25.72 -14.33 0.16
CA ASP A 409 -26.36 -13.20 0.83
C ASP A 409 -27.37 -13.60 1.90
N ASP A 410 -28.07 -14.72 1.73
CA ASP A 410 -28.97 -15.27 2.78
C ASP A 410 -28.16 -15.81 3.96
N VAL A 411 -27.04 -16.49 3.69
CA VAL A 411 -26.12 -16.97 4.73
C VAL A 411 -25.55 -15.78 5.51
N LEU A 412 -25.13 -14.72 4.80
CA LEU A 412 -24.62 -13.49 5.42
C LEU A 412 -25.69 -12.77 6.25
N ARG A 413 -26.94 -12.70 5.79
CA ARG A 413 -28.02 -12.15 6.64
C ARG A 413 -28.27 -13.02 7.86
N SER A 414 -28.12 -14.33 7.73
CA SER A 414 -28.28 -15.27 8.85
C SER A 414 -27.14 -15.14 9.87
N THR A 415 -25.93 -14.73 9.48
CA THR A 415 -24.81 -14.54 10.43
C THR A 415 -25.02 -13.37 11.39
N GLU A 416 -25.89 -12.41 11.04
CA GLU A 416 -26.32 -11.34 11.95
C GLU A 416 -27.21 -11.87 13.09
N GLU A 417 -27.80 -13.06 12.92
CA GLU A 417 -28.61 -13.69 13.96
C GLU A 417 -27.73 -14.37 15.02
N SER A 418 -27.98 -14.06 16.29
CA SER A 418 -27.22 -14.59 17.45
C SER A 418 -27.19 -16.12 17.57
N THR A 419 -28.01 -16.83 16.81
CA THR A 419 -28.17 -18.29 16.86
C THR A 419 -27.47 -19.04 15.72
N PHE A 420 -26.99 -18.36 14.69
CA PHE A 420 -26.43 -19.02 13.51
C PHE A 420 -25.16 -19.82 13.87
N LYS A 421 -24.99 -21.00 13.27
CA LYS A 421 -23.85 -21.92 13.47
C LYS A 421 -23.29 -22.36 12.13
N PHE A 422 -21.99 -22.21 11.97
CA PHE A 422 -21.24 -22.88 10.92
C PHE A 422 -20.80 -24.25 11.44
N SER A 423 -21.06 -25.28 10.65
CA SER A 423 -20.57 -26.63 10.90
C SER A 423 -19.91 -27.10 9.63
N ILE A 424 -18.63 -27.49 9.73
CA ILE A 424 -17.83 -27.92 8.59
C ILE A 424 -16.88 -29.03 9.05
N PRO A 425 -16.67 -30.08 8.23
CA PRO A 425 -15.66 -31.07 8.52
C PRO A 425 -14.27 -30.43 8.67
N GLU A 426 -13.46 -30.92 9.62
CA GLU A 426 -12.13 -30.34 9.90
C GLU A 426 -11.21 -30.36 8.66
N ASP A 427 -11.27 -31.42 7.87
CA ASP A 427 -10.49 -31.57 6.64
C ASP A 427 -10.90 -30.56 5.57
N VAL A 428 -12.20 -30.28 5.44
CA VAL A 428 -12.70 -29.25 4.51
C VAL A 428 -12.29 -27.86 4.99
N PHE A 429 -12.42 -27.55 6.28
CA PHE A 429 -11.95 -26.27 6.83
C PHE A 429 -10.46 -26.04 6.56
N ARG A 430 -9.65 -27.08 6.75
CA ARG A 430 -8.20 -27.03 6.47
C ARG A 430 -7.91 -26.76 5.00
N GLN A 431 -8.63 -27.43 4.09
CA GLN A 431 -8.48 -27.22 2.65
C GLN A 431 -8.89 -25.80 2.25
N LEU A 432 -10.00 -25.29 2.77
CA LEU A 432 -10.43 -23.91 2.52
C LEU A 432 -9.44 -22.89 3.06
N TYR A 433 -8.85 -23.14 4.23
CA TYR A 433 -7.81 -22.26 4.78
C TYR A 433 -6.54 -22.27 3.92
N GLU A 434 -6.05 -23.45 3.52
CA GLU A 434 -4.88 -23.56 2.65
C GLU A 434 -5.11 -22.90 1.28
N LYS A 435 -6.32 -23.03 0.74
CA LYS A 435 -6.75 -22.32 -0.47
C LYS A 435 -6.72 -20.81 -0.25
N ALA A 436 -7.35 -20.32 0.83
CA ALA A 436 -7.39 -18.90 1.16
C ALA A 436 -5.98 -18.31 1.28
N VAL A 437 -5.08 -18.99 2.00
CA VAL A 437 -3.69 -18.54 2.18
C VAL A 437 -2.98 -18.40 0.83
N ARG A 438 -3.11 -19.38 -0.07
CA ARG A 438 -2.41 -19.34 -1.37
C ARG A 438 -2.97 -18.24 -2.28
N GLU A 439 -4.29 -18.11 -2.35
CA GLU A 439 -4.96 -17.11 -3.20
C GLU A 439 -4.72 -15.68 -2.69
N THR A 440 -4.81 -15.46 -1.37
CA THR A 440 -4.47 -14.17 -0.77
C THR A 440 -2.98 -13.86 -0.91
N ALA A 441 -2.08 -14.81 -0.65
CA ALA A 441 -0.65 -14.60 -0.77
C ALA A 441 -0.24 -14.19 -2.19
N ASP A 442 -0.81 -14.82 -3.22
CA ASP A 442 -0.52 -14.50 -4.61
C ASP A 442 -0.93 -13.06 -4.96
N ARG A 443 -2.16 -12.68 -4.58
CA ARG A 443 -2.67 -11.33 -4.80
C ARG A 443 -1.85 -10.29 -4.03
N MET A 444 -1.67 -10.47 -2.73
CA MET A 444 -0.99 -9.51 -1.87
C MET A 444 0.49 -9.36 -2.24
N ALA A 445 1.16 -10.47 -2.56
CA ALA A 445 2.54 -10.41 -3.03
C ALA A 445 2.67 -9.64 -4.36
N SER A 446 1.72 -9.82 -5.28
CA SER A 446 1.72 -9.10 -6.57
C SER A 446 1.50 -7.60 -6.39
N GLU A 447 0.54 -7.23 -5.53
CA GLU A 447 0.23 -5.84 -5.21
C GLU A 447 1.42 -5.15 -4.52
N GLN A 448 1.94 -5.75 -3.45
CA GLN A 448 3.02 -5.17 -2.66
C GLN A 448 4.37 -5.21 -3.35
N GLY A 449 4.66 -6.28 -4.12
CA GLY A 449 5.85 -6.36 -4.95
C GLY A 449 5.87 -5.26 -6.02
N SER A 450 4.70 -4.93 -6.58
CA SER A 450 4.56 -3.79 -7.48
C SER A 450 4.78 -2.46 -6.76
N ASP A 451 4.17 -2.24 -5.60
CA ASP A 451 4.34 -1.01 -4.81
C ASP A 451 5.81 -0.78 -4.43
N PHE A 452 6.47 -1.82 -3.92
CA PHE A 452 7.89 -1.82 -3.62
C PHE A 452 8.70 -1.39 -4.85
N ALA A 453 8.49 -2.03 -6.00
CA ALA A 453 9.21 -1.71 -7.22
C ALA A 453 8.96 -0.27 -7.71
N TRP A 454 7.74 0.25 -7.57
CA TRP A 454 7.44 1.65 -7.92
C TRP A 454 8.13 2.64 -6.99
N ARG A 455 8.17 2.38 -5.67
CA ARG A 455 8.91 3.21 -4.71
C ARG A 455 10.40 3.21 -4.99
N VAL A 456 10.98 2.04 -5.27
CA VAL A 456 12.39 1.93 -5.67
C VAL A 456 12.64 2.66 -7.00
N GLY A 457 11.69 2.59 -7.95
CA GLY A 457 11.70 3.39 -9.16
C GLY A 457 11.73 4.89 -8.91
N CYS A 458 10.91 5.37 -7.97
CA CYS A 458 10.89 6.77 -7.55
C CYS A 458 12.22 7.21 -6.91
N ALA A 459 12.80 6.37 -6.05
CA ALA A 459 14.11 6.62 -5.45
C ALA A 459 15.22 6.67 -6.51
N ALA A 460 15.19 5.77 -7.50
CA ALA A 460 16.15 5.72 -8.58
C ALA A 460 16.12 7.00 -9.43
N ILE A 461 14.92 7.43 -9.88
CA ILE A 461 14.80 8.63 -10.73
C ILE A 461 15.19 9.89 -9.96
N THR A 462 14.85 9.98 -8.68
CA THR A 462 15.21 11.11 -7.80
C THR A 462 16.71 11.21 -7.64
N THR A 463 17.38 10.09 -7.39
CA THR A 463 18.84 9.99 -7.25
C THR A 463 19.54 10.36 -8.57
N LEU A 464 19.11 9.77 -9.69
CA LEU A 464 19.66 10.06 -11.01
C LEU A 464 19.50 11.55 -11.40
N CYS A 465 18.42 12.18 -10.95
CA CYS A 465 18.13 13.58 -11.23
C CYS A 465 18.76 14.57 -10.24
N GLY A 466 19.28 14.11 -9.10
CA GLY A 466 19.99 14.96 -8.14
C GLY A 466 19.13 15.79 -7.21
N LEU A 467 17.90 15.34 -6.92
CA LEU A 467 17.02 16.07 -6.00
C LEU A 467 17.06 15.53 -4.55
N SER A 468 17.77 14.44 -4.29
CA SER A 468 17.88 13.85 -2.93
C SER A 468 18.75 14.66 -1.96
N ASN A 469 19.40 15.73 -2.42
CA ASN A 469 20.30 16.56 -1.63
C ASN A 469 19.76 17.99 -1.53
N PRO A 470 18.82 18.29 -0.61
CA PRO A 470 18.69 19.66 -0.14
C PRO A 470 20.01 19.97 0.54
N ARG A 471 20.89 20.71 -0.13
CA ARG A 471 22.01 21.32 0.58
C ARG A 471 21.37 22.11 1.71
N PRO A 472 21.73 21.88 2.99
CA PRO A 472 21.27 22.74 4.05
C PRO A 472 21.62 24.15 3.59
N SER A 473 20.59 24.98 3.40
CA SER A 473 20.80 26.39 3.13
C SER A 473 21.66 26.86 4.29
N SER A 474 22.93 27.17 4.01
CA SER A 474 23.84 27.74 4.99
C SER A 474 23.25 29.09 5.37
N SER A 475 22.41 29.07 6.40
CA SER A 475 21.82 30.24 7.06
C SER A 475 22.87 30.93 7.89
#